data_AF-A0A2P5K870-F1
#
_entry.id   AF-A0A2P5K870-F1
#
_cell.length_a   1.000
_cell.length_b   1.000
_cell.length_c   1.000
_cell.angle_alpha   90.00
_cell.angle_beta   90.00
_cell.angle_gamma   90.00
#
_symmetry.space_group_name_H-M   'P 1'
#
loop_
_entity.id
_entity.type
_entity.pdbx_description
1 polymer ?
#
loop_
_entity_poly.entity_id
_entity_poly.type
_entity_poly.pdbx_seq_one_letter_code
_entity_poly.pdbx_strand_id
1 'polypeptide(L)'
;MLNVFVYGTLRENEANDIGRAAQRSGTVQPRWLGRGSVKGTLYDLGAYPGLVPDTAAGEVYGDVFEIDEALLPVLDKIEEVFPHHPREFQRNLIQVQLNGRLLPCQFYPVDAASTVGRTPIECGDWVAHRRMRDHGAQPGEADVALSKVAENAA
;
A
#
# COMPACT_ATOMS: atom_id res chain seq x y z
N MET A 1 18.72 14.42 1.70
CA MET A 1 17.93 13.41 2.46
C MET A 1 16.52 13.95 2.60
N LEU A 2 15.52 13.12 2.34
CA LEU A 2 14.10 13.50 2.39
C LEU A 2 13.26 12.39 3.03
N ASN A 3 12.05 12.71 3.45
CA ASN A 3 11.13 11.73 4.02
C ASN A 3 10.08 11.31 2.99
N VAL A 4 9.79 10.01 2.96
CA VAL A 4 8.72 9.42 2.16
C VAL A 4 7.77 8.63 3.06
N PHE A 5 6.48 8.76 2.80
CA PHE A 5 5.43 7.98 3.44
C PHE A 5 4.91 6.94 2.45
N VAL A 6 5.06 5.67 2.81
CA VAL A 6 4.60 4.53 2.00
C VAL A 6 3.49 3.81 2.73
N TYR A 7 2.36 3.63 2.06
CA TYR A 7 1.13 3.08 2.66
C TYR A 7 0.67 1.78 1.97
N GLY A 8 1.44 1.27 1.02
CA GLY A 8 1.04 0.19 0.13
C GLY A 8 2.18 -0.74 -0.27
N THR A 9 2.30 -0.99 -1.57
CA THR A 9 3.21 -2.01 -2.13
C THR A 9 4.70 -1.72 -1.92
N LEU A 10 5.08 -0.46 -1.69
CA LEU A 10 6.45 -0.03 -1.37
C LEU A 10 6.88 -0.35 0.08
N ARG A 11 5.97 -0.77 0.96
CA ARG A 11 6.29 -1.11 2.36
C ARG A 11 7.22 -2.32 2.43
N GLU A 12 7.92 -2.46 3.56
CA GLU A 12 8.81 -3.59 3.80
C GLU A 12 8.06 -4.92 3.65
N ASN A 13 8.66 -5.87 2.96
CA ASN A 13 8.13 -7.19 2.60
C ASN A 13 6.90 -7.20 1.66
N GLU A 14 6.47 -6.05 1.13
CA GLU A 14 5.42 -5.98 0.10
C GLU A 14 6.01 -6.08 -1.31
N ALA A 15 5.16 -6.17 -2.34
CA ALA A 15 5.58 -6.50 -3.71
C ALA A 15 6.69 -5.60 -4.27
N ASN A 16 6.62 -4.29 -3.97
CA ASN A 16 7.51 -3.26 -4.47
C ASN A 16 8.45 -2.69 -3.38
N ASP A 17 8.71 -3.46 -2.31
CA ASP A 17 9.57 -3.11 -1.17
C ASP A 17 10.68 -2.08 -1.50
N ILE A 18 10.64 -0.95 -0.78
CA ILE A 18 11.53 0.20 -0.97
C ILE A 18 13.01 -0.13 -0.73
N GLY A 19 13.33 -1.02 0.20
CA GLY A 19 14.70 -1.47 0.46
C GLY A 19 15.24 -2.30 -0.70
N ARG A 20 14.40 -3.19 -1.26
CA ARG A 20 14.75 -3.94 -2.49
C ARG A 20 14.89 -3.03 -3.70
N ALA A 21 14.06 -1.99 -3.82
CA ALA A 21 14.20 -0.97 -4.86
C ALA A 21 15.54 -0.22 -4.75
N ALA A 22 15.94 0.16 -3.54
CA ALA A 22 17.23 0.81 -3.29
C ALA A 22 18.41 -0.10 -3.61
N GLN A 23 18.34 -1.37 -3.19
CA GLN A 23 19.37 -2.36 -3.49
C GLN A 23 19.56 -2.55 -5.00
N ARG A 24 18.45 -2.73 -5.74
CA ARG A 24 18.48 -2.93 -7.20
C ARG A 24 19.01 -1.72 -7.97
N SER A 25 18.78 -0.52 -7.46
CA SER A 25 19.24 0.73 -8.07
C SER A 25 20.64 1.16 -7.63
N GLY A 26 21.25 0.47 -6.68
CA GLY A 26 22.57 0.82 -6.14
C GLY A 26 22.58 2.11 -5.32
N THR A 27 21.43 2.52 -4.79
CA THR A 27 21.29 3.73 -3.96
C THR A 27 21.46 3.42 -2.46
N VAL A 28 21.58 4.48 -1.65
CA VAL A 28 21.65 4.35 -0.19
C VAL A 28 20.37 3.70 0.34
N GLN A 29 20.52 2.78 1.27
CA GLN A 29 19.37 2.09 1.88
C GLN A 29 18.46 3.07 2.65
N PRO A 30 17.14 3.01 2.45
CA PRO A 30 16.17 3.76 3.24
C PRO A 30 16.33 3.49 4.73
N ARG A 31 16.25 4.55 5.53
CA ARG A 31 16.24 4.44 6.99
C ARG A 31 14.80 4.54 7.48
N TRP A 32 14.27 3.45 8.03
CA TRP A 32 12.93 3.47 8.64
C TRP A 32 12.90 4.40 9.86
N LEU A 33 11.96 5.35 9.86
CA LEU A 33 11.76 6.32 10.93
C LEU A 33 10.65 5.91 11.90
N GLY A 34 9.74 5.06 11.45
CA GLY A 34 8.62 4.57 12.24
C GLY A 34 7.33 4.45 11.44
N ARG A 35 6.31 3.93 12.12
CA ARG A 35 4.95 3.86 11.61
C ARG A 35 4.25 5.20 11.74
N GLY A 36 3.65 5.68 10.66
CA GLY A 36 2.94 6.96 10.60
C GLY A 36 1.50 6.82 10.14
N SER A 37 0.73 7.89 10.30
CA SER A 37 -0.63 7.97 9.76
C SER A 37 -0.96 9.33 9.14
N VAL A 38 -1.95 9.31 8.25
CA VAL A 38 -2.53 10.50 7.61
C VAL A 38 -4.04 10.38 7.59
N LYS A 39 -4.74 11.52 7.54
CA LYS A 39 -6.19 11.57 7.33
C LYS A 39 -6.54 11.31 5.87
N GLY A 40 -7.39 10.33 5.61
CA GLY A 40 -7.86 10.02 4.27
C GLY A 40 -8.64 8.72 4.17
N THR A 41 -8.97 8.36 2.94
CA THR A 41 -9.61 7.09 2.63
C THR A 41 -8.66 6.24 1.80
N LEU A 42 -8.47 4.99 2.24
CA LEU A 42 -7.69 3.99 1.53
C LEU A 42 -8.63 3.09 0.73
N TYR A 43 -8.31 2.80 -0.52
CA TYR A 43 -9.10 1.97 -1.42
C TYR A 43 -8.33 0.76 -1.89
N ASP A 44 -9.03 -0.36 -2.09
CA ASP A 44 -8.46 -1.54 -2.76
C ASP A 44 -8.63 -1.41 -4.28
N LEU A 45 -7.52 -1.22 -4.99
CA LEU A 45 -7.49 -1.17 -6.47
C LEU A 45 -7.10 -2.53 -7.08
N GLY A 46 -7.10 -3.60 -6.28
CA GLY A 46 -6.76 -4.96 -6.67
C GLY A 46 -5.34 -5.32 -6.27
N ALA A 47 -4.37 -5.04 -7.16
CA ALA A 47 -2.96 -5.39 -6.92
C ALA A 47 -2.23 -4.40 -5.99
N TYR A 48 -2.79 -3.21 -5.78
CA TYR A 48 -2.22 -2.13 -5.00
C TYR A 48 -3.34 -1.30 -4.35
N PRO A 49 -3.03 -0.55 -3.28
CA PRO A 49 -4.00 0.37 -2.69
C PRO A 49 -3.96 1.74 -3.38
N GLY A 50 -5.01 2.54 -3.18
CA GLY A 50 -5.03 3.96 -3.51
C GLY A 50 -5.41 4.82 -2.31
N LEU A 51 -4.64 5.87 -2.04
CA LEU A 51 -4.93 6.84 -0.98
C LEU A 51 -5.49 8.14 -1.57
N VAL A 52 -6.68 8.53 -1.10
CA VAL A 52 -7.25 9.87 -1.29
C VAL A 52 -7.19 10.62 0.04
N PRO A 53 -6.35 11.67 0.19
CA PRO A 53 -6.31 12.48 1.40
C PRO A 53 -7.64 13.19 1.65
N ASP A 54 -8.12 13.13 2.90
CA ASP A 54 -9.35 13.79 3.34
C ASP A 54 -9.29 13.97 4.86
N THR A 55 -9.30 15.23 5.32
CA THR A 55 -9.22 15.58 6.74
C THR A 55 -10.44 15.14 7.56
N ALA A 56 -11.58 14.91 6.92
CA ALA A 56 -12.80 14.44 7.57
C ALA A 56 -12.89 12.91 7.67
N ALA A 57 -11.99 12.19 6.99
CA ALA A 57 -11.99 10.74 6.93
C ALA A 57 -11.21 10.09 8.10
N GLY A 58 -11.10 8.76 8.03
CA GLY A 58 -10.35 7.94 8.98
C GLY A 58 -8.83 8.13 8.90
N GLU A 59 -8.11 7.29 9.64
CA GLU A 59 -6.66 7.21 9.57
C GLU A 59 -6.24 6.18 8.53
N VAL A 60 -5.26 6.54 7.70
CA VAL A 60 -4.54 5.62 6.83
C VAL A 60 -3.14 5.43 7.38
N TYR A 61 -2.76 4.17 7.58
CA TYR A 61 -1.50 3.78 8.19
C TYR A 61 -0.47 3.39 7.14
N GLY A 62 0.77 3.80 7.40
CA GLY A 62 1.92 3.46 6.56
C GLY A 62 3.22 3.57 7.33
N ASP A 63 4.32 3.48 6.60
CA ASP A 63 5.67 3.56 7.13
C ASP A 63 6.37 4.81 6.60
N VAL A 64 7.13 5.47 7.46
CA VAL A 64 7.95 6.63 7.08
C VAL A 64 9.40 6.20 6.97
N PHE A 65 10.02 6.54 5.84
CA PHE A 65 11.45 6.34 5.61
C PHE A 65 12.13 7.65 5.30
N GLU A 66 13.34 7.83 5.82
CA GLU A 66 14.30 8.79 5.29
C GLU A 66 15.06 8.14 4.13
N ILE A 67 15.12 8.81 2.99
CA ILE A 67 15.77 8.31 1.78
C ILE A 67 16.74 9.35 1.21
N ASP A 68 17.71 8.84 0.46
CA ASP A 68 18.52 9.67 -0.42
C ASP A 68 17.68 10.17 -1.61
N GLU A 69 17.97 11.39 -2.07
CA GLU A 69 17.25 12.01 -3.20
C GLU A 69 17.38 11.20 -4.49
N ALA A 70 18.48 10.45 -4.66
CA ALA A 70 18.69 9.57 -5.80
C ALA A 70 17.71 8.38 -5.85
N LEU A 71 17.05 8.03 -4.74
CA LEU A 71 16.06 6.95 -4.73
C LEU A 71 14.69 7.41 -5.26
N LEU A 72 14.35 8.71 -5.17
CA LEU A 72 13.04 9.22 -5.61
C LEU A 72 12.70 8.85 -7.07
N PRO A 73 13.59 9.07 -8.07
CA PRO A 73 13.29 8.70 -9.46
C PRO A 73 13.09 7.19 -9.68
N VAL A 74 13.60 6.34 -8.78
CA VAL A 74 13.38 4.90 -8.83
C VAL A 74 11.97 4.56 -8.34
N LEU A 75 11.52 5.22 -7.27
CA LEU A 75 10.16 5.07 -6.75
C LEU A 75 9.12 5.60 -7.75
N ASP A 76 9.39 6.76 -8.36
CA ASP A 76 8.53 7.31 -9.42
C ASP A 76 8.31 6.28 -10.53
N LYS A 77 9.39 5.66 -11.03
CA LYS A 77 9.32 4.63 -12.08
C LYS A 77 8.54 3.38 -11.67
N ILE A 78 8.57 3.00 -10.40
CA ILE A 78 7.80 1.85 -9.90
C ILE A 78 6.30 2.17 -9.94
N GLU A 79 5.93 3.39 -9.51
CA GLU A 79 4.54 3.83 -9.47
C GLU A 79 3.98 4.17 -10.87
N GLU A 80 4.83 4.59 -11.81
CA GLU A 80 4.48 4.83 -13.23
C GLU A 80 4.00 3.59 -13.99
N VAL A 81 4.28 2.38 -13.52
CA VAL A 81 3.92 1.12 -14.22
C VAL A 81 2.42 0.82 -14.14
N PHE A 82 1.67 1.45 -13.23
CA PHE A 82 0.26 1.15 -13.02
C PHE A 82 -0.66 1.94 -13.97
N PRO A 83 -1.34 1.28 -14.94
CA PRO A 83 -1.91 1.96 -16.09
C PRO A 83 -3.36 2.38 -15.85
N HIS A 84 -3.61 3.44 -15.08
CA HIS A 84 -4.90 4.13 -15.09
C HIS A 84 -4.72 5.66 -15.03
N HIS A 85 -4.57 6.23 -16.23
CA HIS A 85 -4.85 7.62 -16.66
C HIS A 85 -3.69 8.61 -16.87
N PRO A 86 -3.80 9.47 -17.93
CA PRO A 86 -2.70 10.31 -18.40
C PRO A 86 -2.76 11.70 -17.74
N ARG A 87 -1.88 11.95 -16.75
CA ARG A 87 -1.20 13.24 -16.38
C ARG A 87 -0.73 13.31 -14.91
N GLU A 88 -1.06 12.38 -14.03
CA GLU A 88 -1.09 12.61 -12.57
C GLU A 88 -0.03 11.89 -11.72
N PHE A 89 1.13 11.52 -12.28
CA PHE A 89 2.25 10.96 -11.50
C PHE A 89 3.07 12.04 -10.76
N GLN A 90 2.39 12.96 -10.06
CA GLN A 90 3.08 13.88 -9.15
C GLN A 90 2.98 13.33 -7.74
N ARG A 91 4.12 12.86 -7.23
CA ARG A 91 4.33 12.78 -5.78
C ARG A 91 3.93 14.13 -5.16
N ASN A 92 3.14 14.08 -4.11
CA ASN A 92 2.71 15.25 -3.38
C ASN A 92 3.36 15.26 -1.99
N LEU A 93 3.31 16.41 -1.33
CA LEU A 93 3.69 16.52 0.07
C LEU A 93 2.45 16.31 0.95
N ILE A 94 2.62 15.55 2.03
CA ILE A 94 1.61 15.37 3.07
C ILE A 94 2.24 15.51 4.46
N GLN A 95 1.46 15.99 5.41
CA GLN A 95 1.84 16.03 6.82
C GLN A 95 1.49 14.68 7.45
N VAL A 96 2.51 13.92 7.84
CA VAL A 96 2.33 12.60 8.47
C VAL A 96 2.44 12.74 9.97
N GLN A 97 1.48 12.17 10.69
CA GLN A 97 1.57 12.01 12.13
C GLN A 97 2.55 10.86 12.44
N LEU A 98 3.71 11.21 13.00
CA LEU A 98 4.77 10.26 13.38
C LEU A 98 5.25 10.60 14.80
N ASN A 99 5.12 9.64 15.73
CA ASN A 99 5.58 9.79 17.12
C ASN A 99 5.10 11.10 17.81
N GLY A 100 3.83 11.47 17.61
CA GLY A 100 3.25 12.69 18.19
C GLY A 100 3.68 14.00 17.53
N ARG A 101 4.40 13.94 16.39
CA ARG A 101 4.78 15.13 15.59
C ARG A 101 4.28 15.02 14.15
N LEU A 102 4.05 16.17 13.53
CA LEU A 102 3.81 16.26 12.09
C LEU A 102 5.14 16.33 11.33
N LEU A 103 5.31 15.45 10.36
CA LEU A 103 6.50 15.37 9.52
C LEU A 103 6.10 15.49 8.04
N PRO A 104 6.61 16.48 7.28
CA PRO A 104 6.39 16.56 5.84
C PRO A 104 7.05 15.37 5.14
N CYS A 105 6.27 14.64 4.35
CA CYS A 105 6.72 13.48 3.60
C CYS A 105 6.23 13.55 2.16
N GLN A 106 7.06 13.07 1.22
CA GLN A 106 6.61 12.72 -0.12
C GLN A 106 5.66 11.51 -0.03
N PHE A 107 4.59 11.50 -0.82
CA PHE A 107 3.72 10.35 -0.99
C PHE A 107 3.11 10.33 -2.39
N TYR A 108 2.57 9.19 -2.80
CA TYR A 108 1.98 8.99 -4.12
C TYR A 108 0.45 8.89 -3.97
N PRO A 109 -0.34 9.95 -4.22
CA PRO A 109 -1.81 9.86 -4.18
C PRO A 109 -2.38 9.13 -5.39
N VAL A 110 -3.67 8.77 -5.32
CA VAL A 110 -4.46 8.43 -6.51
C VAL A 110 -5.54 9.48 -6.78
N ASP A 111 -5.94 9.64 -8.04
CA ASP A 111 -7.13 10.42 -8.39
C ASP A 111 -8.37 9.81 -7.71
N ALA A 112 -9.21 10.67 -7.14
CA ALA A 112 -10.53 10.27 -6.64
C ALA A 112 -11.38 9.58 -7.73
N ALA A 113 -11.24 9.96 -9.00
CA ALA A 113 -11.91 9.29 -10.12
C ALA A 113 -11.54 7.80 -10.23
N SER A 114 -10.31 7.42 -9.86
CA SER A 114 -9.85 6.03 -9.85
C SER A 114 -10.49 5.18 -8.74
N THR A 115 -11.20 5.82 -7.81
CA THR A 115 -11.85 5.17 -6.66
C THR A 115 -13.36 4.93 -6.86
N VAL A 116 -13.93 5.40 -7.98
CA VAL A 116 -15.36 5.23 -8.27
C VAL A 116 -15.71 3.75 -8.34
N GLY A 117 -16.69 3.32 -7.53
CA GLY A 117 -17.12 1.92 -7.45
C GLY A 117 -16.15 0.99 -6.71
N ARG A 118 -15.09 1.53 -6.08
CA ARG A 118 -14.15 0.75 -5.26
C ARG A 118 -14.57 0.75 -3.80
N THR A 119 -14.32 -0.36 -3.13
CA THR A 119 -14.60 -0.52 -1.70
C THR A 119 -13.49 0.15 -0.87
N PRO A 120 -13.82 1.02 0.09
CA PRO A 120 -12.86 1.51 1.06
C PRO A 120 -12.30 0.40 1.94
N ILE A 121 -11.03 0.50 2.28
CA ILE A 121 -10.36 -0.36 3.27
C ILE A 121 -10.60 0.25 4.64
N GLU A 122 -11.60 -0.27 5.37
CA GLU A 122 -12.05 0.31 6.65
C GLU A 122 -10.95 0.38 7.72
N CYS A 123 -10.04 -0.60 7.76
CA CYS A 123 -8.97 -0.62 8.75
C CYS A 123 -7.83 0.37 8.46
N GLY A 124 -7.82 1.00 7.27
CA GLY A 124 -6.81 1.97 6.87
C GLY A 124 -5.40 1.40 6.68
N ASP A 125 -5.20 0.08 6.72
CA ASP A 125 -3.90 -0.58 6.54
C ASP A 125 -3.96 -1.60 5.39
N TRP A 126 -3.29 -1.28 4.29
CA TRP A 126 -3.20 -2.14 3.11
C TRP A 126 -2.66 -3.54 3.42
N VAL A 127 -1.61 -3.65 4.24
CA VAL A 127 -0.95 -4.95 4.50
C VAL A 127 -1.85 -5.85 5.32
N ALA A 128 -2.55 -5.29 6.30
CA ALA A 128 -3.54 -6.02 7.08
C ALA A 128 -4.71 -6.50 6.18
N HIS A 129 -5.27 -5.59 5.37
CA HIS A 129 -6.36 -5.89 4.44
C HIS A 129 -5.97 -6.96 3.40
N ARG A 130 -4.83 -6.76 2.72
CA ARG A 130 -4.31 -7.70 1.71
C ARG A 130 -4.15 -9.09 2.29
N ARG A 131 -3.55 -9.22 3.48
CA ARG A 131 -3.38 -10.52 4.14
C ARG A 131 -4.74 -11.17 4.41
N MET A 132 -5.73 -10.44 4.93
CA MET A 132 -7.07 -10.98 5.18
C MET A 132 -7.73 -11.44 3.87
N ARG A 133 -7.66 -10.63 2.82
CA ARG A 133 -8.20 -10.95 1.49
C ARG A 133 -7.54 -12.19 0.88
N ASP A 134 -6.21 -12.28 0.94
CA ASP A 134 -5.47 -13.41 0.36
C ASP A 134 -5.72 -14.71 1.14
N HIS A 135 -5.91 -14.64 2.47
CA HIS A 135 -6.32 -15.81 3.27
C HIS A 135 -7.77 -16.22 3.00
N GLY A 136 -8.69 -15.26 2.84
CA GLY A 136 -10.09 -15.53 2.49
C GLY A 136 -10.32 -16.00 1.05
N ALA A 137 -9.36 -15.73 0.16
CA ALA A 137 -9.36 -16.17 -1.23
C ALA A 137 -8.70 -17.55 -1.45
N GLN A 138 -8.05 -18.14 -0.44
CA GLN A 138 -7.66 -19.54 -0.52
C GLN A 138 -8.94 -20.40 -0.48
N PRO A 139 -9.12 -21.37 -1.40
CA PRO A 139 -10.26 -22.26 -1.35
C PRO A 139 -10.17 -23.10 -0.06
N GLY A 140 -10.92 -22.69 0.97
CA GLY A 140 -11.07 -23.48 2.18
C GLY A 140 -11.88 -24.74 1.86
N GLU A 141 -11.26 -25.91 2.03
CA GLU A 141 -11.81 -27.13 2.67
C GLU A 141 -13.30 -27.51 2.48
N ALA A 142 -13.95 -27.09 1.40
CA ALA A 142 -15.35 -27.40 1.12
C ALA A 142 -15.55 -28.65 0.23
N ASP A 143 -14.47 -29.29 -0.25
CA ASP A 143 -14.57 -30.37 -1.25
C ASP A 143 -14.06 -31.75 -0.79
N VAL A 144 -13.82 -31.97 0.51
CA VAL A 144 -13.49 -33.31 1.04
C VAL A 144 -14.73 -34.03 1.64
N ALA A 145 -15.87 -33.36 1.72
CA ALA A 145 -17.09 -33.95 2.29
C ALA A 145 -17.97 -34.74 1.28
N LEU A 146 -17.67 -34.70 -0.03
CA LEU A 146 -18.45 -35.43 -1.04
C LEU A 146 -17.88 -36.80 -1.44
N SER A 147 -16.68 -37.18 -1.00
CA SER A 147 -16.10 -38.50 -1.30
C SER A 147 -16.34 -39.59 -0.24
N LYS A 148 -17.08 -39.33 0.84
CA LYS A 148 -17.35 -40.35 1.90
C LYS A 148 -18.78 -40.89 1.97
N VAL A 149 -19.68 -40.48 1.08
CA VAL A 149 -21.07 -40.99 1.04
C VAL A 149 -21.26 -42.05 -0.06
N ALA A 150 -20.31 -42.24 -0.97
CA ALA A 150 -20.42 -43.19 -2.07
C ALA A 150 -19.88 -44.61 -1.78
N GLU A 151 -19.23 -44.86 -0.64
CA GLU A 151 -18.62 -46.18 -0.33
C GLU A 151 -19.41 -47.04 0.67
N ASN A 152 -20.60 -46.61 1.14
CA ASN A 152 -21.37 -47.38 2.12
C ASN A 152 -22.82 -47.69 1.70
N ALA A 153 -23.12 -47.68 0.40
CA ALA A 153 -24.31 -48.31 -0.15
C ALA A 153 -23.91 -49.66 -0.77
N ALA A 154 -23.67 -50.63 0.11
CA ALA A 154 -23.85 -52.04 -0.20
C ALA A 154 -25.35 -52.39 -0.25
#